data_AF-A0A849NCY7-F1
#
_entry.id   AF-A0A849NCY7-F1
#
_cell.length_a   1.000
_cell.length_b   1.000
_cell.length_c   1.000
_cell.angle_alpha   90.00
_cell.angle_beta   90.00
_cell.angle_gamma   90.00
#
_symmetry.space_group_name_H-M   'P 1'
#
loop_
_entity.id
_entity.type
_entity.pdbx_description
1 polymer ?
#
loop_
_entity_poly.entity_id
_entity_poly.type
_entity_poly.pdbx_seq_one_letter_code
_entity_poly.pdbx_strand_id
1 'polypeptide(L)'
;MKLFLSLALILLIAFSITGQEEPKQILESGDVEHFIETFPKLEKDFDEYGLRYEAREGNVTIPEAVKAKDDFLSILKKHGWDENFFQKFGAIMLGYSTIVYGKEMKTADSKLDRSIKEIDDNPNLTPEMKTQLKEQMRLVKSAMEEQKVNLKKSIHQNDLDIVRPYIEEIKNVIDKKN
;
A
#
# COMPACT_ATOMS: atom_id res chain seq x y z
N MET A 1 -16.44 -2.05 0.38
CA MET A 1 -15.35 -1.23 0.94
C MET A 1 -14.46 -1.93 1.98
N LYS A 2 -14.91 -3.01 2.68
CA LYS A 2 -14.09 -3.65 3.73
C LYS A 2 -13.19 -4.82 3.28
N LEU A 3 -13.41 -5.47 2.12
CA LEU A 3 -12.63 -6.66 1.73
C LEU A 3 -11.33 -6.35 0.95
N PHE A 4 -11.30 -5.31 0.11
CA PHE A 4 -10.14 -5.04 -0.75
C PHE A 4 -8.95 -4.44 0.02
N LEU A 5 -9.21 -3.65 1.06
CA LEU A 5 -8.17 -3.18 1.99
C LEU A 5 -7.58 -4.33 2.83
N SER A 6 -8.33 -5.40 3.09
CA SER A 6 -7.84 -6.56 3.83
C SER A 6 -6.89 -7.42 3.00
N LEU A 7 -7.08 -7.49 1.68
CA LEU A 7 -6.20 -8.28 0.80
C LEU A 7 -4.85 -7.59 0.57
N ALA A 8 -4.84 -6.26 0.42
CA ALA A 8 -3.61 -5.47 0.28
C ALA A 8 -2.74 -5.52 1.55
N LEU A 9 -3.37 -5.61 2.74
CA LEU A 9 -2.65 -5.64 4.01
C LEU A 9 -2.08 -7.04 4.36
N ILE A 10 -2.71 -8.13 3.89
CA ILE A 10 -2.25 -9.50 4.18
C ILE A 10 -1.09 -9.93 3.26
N LEU A 11 -0.98 -9.38 2.05
CA LEU A 11 0.16 -9.62 1.15
C LEU A 11 1.47 -8.94 1.59
N LEU A 12 1.41 -7.92 2.46
CA LEU A 12 2.57 -7.19 2.96
C LEU A 12 3.35 -7.92 4.08
N ILE A 13 2.80 -8.98 4.67
CA ILE A 13 3.38 -9.63 5.87
C ILE A 13 4.28 -10.83 5.52
N ALA A 14 4.31 -11.30 4.28
CA ALA A 14 4.95 -12.58 3.93
C ALA A 14 6.47 -12.52 3.62
N PHE A 15 7.11 -11.36 3.54
CA PHE A 15 8.54 -11.28 3.20
C PHE A 15 9.38 -10.74 4.36
N SER A 16 9.55 -11.56 5.38
CA SER A 16 10.68 -11.45 6.30
C SER A 16 11.71 -12.54 5.97
N ILE A 17 12.93 -12.09 5.65
CA ILE A 17 14.22 -12.78 5.79
C ILE A 17 14.71 -13.61 4.57
N THR A 18 15.58 -13.01 3.73
CA THR A 18 17.03 -13.32 3.59
C THR A 18 17.61 -12.63 2.35
N GLY A 19 18.68 -11.84 2.52
CA GLY A 19 19.42 -11.17 1.43
C GLY A 19 18.76 -9.87 0.97
N GLN A 20 19.20 -8.71 1.48
CA GLN A 20 18.79 -7.42 0.92
C GLN A 20 19.52 -7.20 -0.42
N GLU A 21 19.09 -7.92 -1.47
CA GLU A 21 19.23 -7.38 -2.81
C GLU A 21 18.47 -6.05 -2.84
N GLU A 22 19.08 -5.00 -3.42
CA GLU A 22 18.35 -3.76 -3.65
C GLU A 22 17.08 -4.07 -4.44
N PRO A 23 15.93 -3.44 -4.11
CA PRO A 23 14.69 -3.68 -4.81
C PRO A 23 14.90 -3.41 -6.30
N LYS A 24 14.51 -4.35 -7.15
CA LYS A 24 14.65 -4.20 -8.60
C LYS A 24 13.59 -3.22 -9.10
N GLN A 25 13.94 -2.41 -10.10
CA GLN A 25 12.98 -1.59 -10.81
C GLN A 25 11.91 -2.49 -11.46
N ILE A 26 10.64 -2.14 -11.28
CA ILE A 26 9.50 -2.87 -11.86
C ILE A 26 8.75 -2.00 -12.87
N LEU A 27 8.68 -0.69 -12.63
CA LEU A 27 7.87 0.22 -13.43
C LEU A 27 8.69 0.85 -14.56
N GLU A 28 8.02 1.00 -15.69
CA GLU A 28 8.48 1.76 -16.84
C GLU A 28 7.65 3.04 -16.99
N SER A 29 8.13 3.95 -17.84
CA SER A 29 7.35 5.15 -18.21
C SER A 29 6.05 4.73 -18.88
N GLY A 30 4.92 5.31 -18.47
CA GLY A 30 3.61 4.96 -19.02
C GLY A 30 2.82 3.95 -18.17
N ASP A 31 3.48 3.18 -17.29
CA ASP A 31 2.79 2.14 -16.50
C ASP A 31 1.76 2.73 -15.53
N VAL A 32 2.08 3.88 -14.93
CA VAL A 32 1.18 4.55 -13.98
C VAL A 32 0.00 5.19 -14.71
N GLU A 33 0.24 5.81 -15.87
CA GLU A 33 -0.81 6.35 -16.72
C GLU A 33 -1.75 5.24 -17.20
N HIS A 34 -1.18 4.11 -17.65
CA HIS A 34 -1.95 2.95 -18.08
C HIS A 34 -2.79 2.38 -16.92
N PHE A 35 -2.23 2.31 -15.71
CA PHE A 35 -2.98 1.97 -14.49
C PHE A 35 -4.15 2.92 -14.24
N ILE A 36 -3.91 4.23 -14.25
CA ILE A 36 -4.96 5.23 -14.02
C ILE A 36 -6.09 5.10 -15.04
N GLU A 37 -5.75 4.85 -16.31
CA GLU A 37 -6.74 4.76 -17.38
C GLU A 37 -7.56 3.46 -17.33
N THR A 38 -6.91 2.35 -16.99
CA THR A 38 -7.50 1.01 -17.20
C THR A 38 -8.03 0.37 -15.93
N PHE A 39 -7.50 0.71 -14.75
CA PHE A 39 -7.91 0.08 -13.49
C PHE A 39 -9.41 0.21 -13.19
N PRO A 40 -10.08 1.39 -13.39
CA PRO A 40 -11.52 1.48 -13.19
C PRO A 40 -12.34 0.56 -14.13
N LYS A 41 -11.86 0.38 -15.37
CA LYS A 41 -12.51 -0.49 -16.36
C LYS A 41 -12.29 -1.97 -16.00
N LEU A 42 -11.09 -2.28 -15.53
CA LEU A 42 -10.71 -3.61 -15.07
C LEU A 42 -11.52 -4.04 -13.85
N GLU A 43 -11.68 -3.16 -12.86
CA GLU A 43 -12.49 -3.41 -11.67
C GLU A 43 -13.95 -3.68 -12.03
N LYS A 44 -14.51 -2.89 -12.96
CA LYS A 44 -15.86 -3.11 -13.47
C LYS A 44 -16.01 -4.47 -14.14
N ASP A 45 -15.07 -4.88 -14.98
CA ASP A 45 -15.10 -6.19 -15.63
C ASP A 45 -14.99 -7.33 -14.61
N PHE A 46 -14.16 -7.19 -13.55
CA PHE A 46 -14.08 -8.17 -12.47
C PHE A 46 -15.38 -8.29 -11.67
N ASP A 47 -16.05 -7.16 -11.40
CA ASP A 47 -17.37 -7.14 -10.75
C ASP A 47 -18.44 -7.83 -11.61
N GLU A 48 -18.45 -7.58 -12.93
CA GLU A 48 -19.39 -8.19 -13.89
C GLU A 48 -19.17 -9.70 -14.07
N TYR A 49 -17.92 -10.15 -14.03
CA TYR A 49 -17.58 -11.58 -14.14
C TYR A 49 -17.95 -12.39 -12.90
N GLY A 50 -18.43 -11.75 -11.83
CA GLY A 50 -18.72 -12.46 -10.59
C GLY A 50 -17.47 -13.08 -9.98
N LEU A 51 -16.27 -12.57 -10.31
CA LEU A 51 -15.01 -12.88 -9.63
C LEU A 51 -14.98 -12.25 -8.23
N ARG A 52 -16.12 -12.32 -7.52
CA ARG A 52 -16.13 -12.25 -6.08
C ARG A 52 -15.51 -13.56 -5.64
N TYR A 53 -14.38 -13.49 -4.97
CA TYR A 53 -13.84 -14.63 -4.25
C TYR A 53 -14.87 -15.05 -3.19
N GLU A 54 -15.85 -15.84 -3.58
CA GLU A 54 -16.59 -16.68 -2.67
C GLU A 54 -15.63 -17.82 -2.37
N ALA A 55 -15.03 -17.79 -1.17
CA ALA A 55 -14.36 -18.95 -0.62
C ALA A 55 -15.41 -20.06 -0.53
N ARG A 56 -15.60 -20.79 -1.63
CA ARG A 56 -16.42 -22.00 -1.63
C ARG A 56 -15.70 -22.95 -0.70
N GLU A 57 -16.32 -23.25 0.43
CA GLU A 57 -15.90 -24.38 1.26
C GLU A 57 -16.00 -25.64 0.39
N GLY A 58 -14.87 -26.08 -0.17
CA GLY A 58 -14.82 -27.27 -1.02
C GLY A 58 -13.78 -27.19 -2.13
N ASN A 59 -13.11 -28.32 -2.36
CA ASN A 59 -12.02 -28.52 -3.32
C ASN A 59 -12.29 -27.87 -4.68
N VAL A 60 -11.57 -26.78 -4.99
CA VAL A 60 -11.42 -26.29 -6.37
C VAL A 60 -10.67 -27.36 -7.16
N THR A 61 -11.27 -27.87 -8.21
CA THR A 61 -10.58 -28.84 -9.07
C THR A 61 -9.50 -28.14 -9.90
N ILE A 62 -8.46 -28.88 -10.32
CA ILE A 62 -7.40 -28.32 -11.18
C ILE A 62 -7.97 -27.65 -12.45
N PRO A 63 -8.93 -28.25 -13.18
CA PRO A 63 -9.54 -27.60 -14.36
C PRO A 63 -10.27 -26.30 -14.04
N GLU A 64 -10.97 -26.21 -12.90
CA GLU A 64 -11.65 -24.98 -12.47
C GLU A 64 -10.65 -23.89 -12.12
N ALA A 65 -9.55 -24.23 -11.45
CA ALA A 65 -8.47 -23.29 -11.15
C ALA A 65 -7.79 -22.77 -12.43
N VAL A 66 -7.54 -23.66 -13.41
CA VAL A 66 -6.98 -23.28 -14.71
C VAL A 66 -7.93 -22.35 -15.47
N LYS A 67 -9.22 -22.70 -15.53
CA LYS A 67 -10.22 -21.87 -16.19
C LYS A 67 -10.34 -20.48 -15.54
N ALA A 68 -10.40 -20.42 -14.21
CA ALA A 68 -10.45 -19.14 -13.50
C ALA A 68 -9.21 -18.27 -13.77
N LYS A 69 -8.02 -18.89 -13.87
CA LYS A 69 -6.80 -18.21 -14.29
C LYS A 69 -6.91 -17.69 -15.73
N ASP A 70 -7.39 -18.50 -16.66
CA ASP A 70 -7.52 -18.11 -18.08
C ASP A 70 -8.55 -16.98 -18.26
N ASP A 71 -9.70 -17.08 -17.58
CA ASP A 71 -10.73 -16.04 -17.57
C ASP A 71 -10.15 -14.73 -16.99
N PHE A 72 -9.42 -14.79 -15.88
CA PHE A 72 -8.76 -13.63 -15.28
C PHE A 72 -7.71 -13.00 -16.22
N LEU A 73 -6.84 -13.80 -16.83
CA LEU A 73 -5.85 -13.33 -17.79
C LEU A 73 -6.49 -12.74 -19.05
N SER A 74 -7.65 -13.26 -19.47
CA SER A 74 -8.39 -12.71 -20.61
C SER A 74 -8.92 -11.30 -20.33
N ILE A 75 -9.40 -11.06 -19.12
CA ILE A 75 -9.86 -9.75 -18.67
C ILE A 75 -8.68 -8.77 -18.61
N LEU A 76 -7.54 -9.20 -18.06
CA LEU A 76 -6.32 -8.38 -18.07
C LEU A 76 -5.91 -8.00 -19.50
N LYS A 77 -5.82 -8.97 -20.41
CA LYS A 77 -5.47 -8.74 -21.81
C LYS A 77 -6.41 -7.78 -22.53
N LYS A 78 -7.71 -7.82 -22.24
CA LYS A 78 -8.71 -6.89 -22.80
C LYS A 78 -8.36 -5.43 -22.52
N HIS A 79 -7.68 -5.16 -21.40
CA HIS A 79 -7.26 -3.82 -20.99
C HIS A 79 -5.79 -3.51 -21.25
N GLY A 80 -5.07 -4.36 -22.00
CA GLY A 80 -3.65 -4.14 -22.31
C GLY A 80 -2.68 -4.66 -21.24
N TRP A 81 -3.17 -5.40 -20.25
CA TRP A 81 -2.33 -6.01 -19.22
C TRP A 81 -1.87 -7.42 -19.60
N ASP A 82 -0.71 -7.79 -19.06
CA ASP A 82 -0.11 -9.11 -19.17
C ASP A 82 0.04 -9.77 -17.79
N GLU A 83 0.81 -10.85 -17.73
CA GLU A 83 1.11 -11.58 -16.49
C GLU A 83 1.90 -10.75 -15.45
N ASN A 84 2.52 -9.64 -15.87
CA ASN A 84 3.24 -8.73 -14.96
C ASN A 84 2.32 -7.74 -14.25
N PHE A 85 1.01 -7.74 -14.55
CA PHE A 85 0.02 -6.86 -13.92
C PHE A 85 0.18 -6.77 -12.40
N PHE A 86 0.26 -7.91 -11.69
CA PHE A 86 0.34 -7.90 -10.23
C PHE A 86 1.65 -7.32 -9.70
N GLN A 87 2.75 -7.49 -10.44
CA GLN A 87 4.03 -6.89 -10.06
C GLN A 87 3.95 -5.37 -10.20
N LYS A 88 3.46 -4.88 -11.36
CA LYS A 88 3.29 -3.45 -11.62
C LYS A 88 2.28 -2.80 -10.67
N PHE A 89 1.12 -3.43 -10.47
CA PHE A 89 0.12 -3.01 -9.49
C PHE A 89 0.73 -2.91 -8.08
N GLY A 90 1.47 -3.93 -7.64
CA GLY A 90 2.14 -3.95 -6.35
C GLY A 90 3.15 -2.81 -6.20
N ALA A 91 3.97 -2.56 -7.22
CA ALA A 91 4.94 -1.46 -7.23
C ALA A 91 4.26 -0.08 -7.18
N ILE A 92 3.17 0.12 -7.93
CA ILE A 92 2.37 1.36 -7.89
C ILE A 92 1.80 1.60 -6.49
N MET A 93 1.15 0.58 -5.91
CA MET A 93 0.53 0.70 -4.59
C MET A 93 1.56 0.89 -3.48
N LEU A 94 2.72 0.24 -3.57
CA LEU A 94 3.83 0.44 -2.62
C LEU A 94 4.42 1.84 -2.76
N GLY A 95 4.60 2.35 -3.98
CA GLY A 95 5.09 3.70 -4.23
C GLY A 95 4.14 4.77 -3.72
N TYR A 96 2.86 4.62 -4.02
CA TYR A 96 1.79 5.48 -3.51
C TYR A 96 1.79 5.50 -1.97
N SER A 97 1.77 4.31 -1.35
CA SER A 97 1.77 4.17 0.10
C SER A 97 3.01 4.79 0.74
N THR A 98 4.19 4.56 0.17
CA THR A 98 5.45 5.13 0.67
C THR A 98 5.44 6.66 0.66
N ILE A 99 4.88 7.27 -0.38
CA ILE A 99 4.82 8.73 -0.53
C ILE A 99 3.75 9.34 0.38
N VAL A 100 2.54 8.77 0.39
CA VAL A 100 1.44 9.26 1.24
C VAL A 100 1.78 9.08 2.71
N TYR A 101 2.27 7.90 3.09
CA TYR A 101 2.68 7.63 4.46
C TYR A 101 3.82 8.55 4.89
N GLY A 102 4.79 8.84 4.02
CA GLY A 102 5.84 9.82 4.31
C GLY A 102 5.30 11.23 4.62
N LYS A 103 4.23 11.68 3.92
CA LYS A 103 3.56 12.96 4.18
C LYS A 103 2.77 12.94 5.49
N GLU A 104 2.05 11.85 5.76
CA GLU A 104 1.29 11.66 7.00
C GLU A 104 2.20 11.60 8.22
N MET A 105 3.33 10.89 8.11
CA MET A 105 4.35 10.80 9.14
C MET A 105 4.94 12.15 9.50
N LYS A 106 5.28 12.99 8.52
CA LYS A 106 5.76 14.35 8.79
C LYS A 106 4.74 15.17 9.60
N THR A 107 3.46 14.97 9.30
CA THR A 107 2.36 15.62 10.03
C THR A 107 2.21 15.05 11.44
N ALA A 108 2.29 13.73 11.59
CA ALA A 108 2.22 13.05 12.89
C ALA A 108 3.42 13.41 13.78
N ASP A 109 4.62 13.47 13.21
CA ASP A 109 5.85 13.89 13.89
C ASP A 109 5.70 15.30 14.50
N SER A 110 5.19 16.25 13.71
CA SER A 110 4.91 17.61 14.18
C SER A 110 3.86 17.66 15.30
N LYS A 111 2.87 16.74 15.28
CA LYS A 111 1.86 16.61 16.35
C LYS A 111 2.44 15.99 17.61
N LEU A 112 3.32 14.99 17.48
CA LEU A 112 4.00 14.35 18.60
C LEU A 112 4.90 15.36 19.32
N ASP A 113 5.68 16.15 18.58
CA ASP A 113 6.54 17.19 19.17
C ASP A 113 5.72 18.24 19.94
N ARG A 114 4.55 18.62 19.42
CA ARG A 114 3.62 19.50 20.15
C ARG A 114 3.08 18.84 21.42
N SER A 115 2.69 17.57 21.34
CA SER A 115 2.13 16.82 22.46
C SER A 115 3.15 16.64 23.60
N ILE A 116 4.43 16.44 23.25
CA ILE A 116 5.53 16.40 24.23
C ILE A 116 5.65 17.72 24.98
N LYS A 117 5.55 18.85 24.26
CA LYS A 117 5.57 20.18 24.89
C LYS A 117 4.36 20.39 25.81
N GLU A 118 3.16 19.99 25.38
CA GLU A 118 1.95 20.07 26.20
C GLU A 118 2.06 19.24 27.49
N ILE A 119 2.74 18.09 27.45
CA ILE A 119 3.03 17.29 28.65
C ILE A 119 3.96 18.06 29.61
N ASP A 120 5.01 18.69 29.09
CA ASP A 120 5.96 19.46 29.89
C ASP A 120 5.30 20.66 30.58
N ASP A 121 4.41 21.35 29.87
CA ASP A 121 3.72 22.55 30.36
C ASP A 121 2.52 22.23 31.27
N ASN A 122 2.06 20.97 31.35
CA ASN A 122 0.87 20.61 32.11
C ASN A 122 1.14 20.59 33.64
N PRO A 123 0.51 21.48 34.43
CA PRO A 123 0.73 21.55 35.88
C PRO A 123 0.06 20.41 36.65
N ASN A 124 -0.90 19.70 36.03
CA ASN A 124 -1.65 18.61 36.67
C ASN A 124 -0.94 17.25 36.58
N LEU A 125 0.19 17.17 35.87
CA LEU A 125 0.98 15.95 35.74
C LEU A 125 2.16 15.98 36.71
N THR A 126 2.35 14.87 37.43
CA THR A 126 3.56 14.69 38.25
C THR A 126 4.80 14.54 37.36
N PRO A 127 6.01 14.82 37.89
CA PRO A 127 7.25 14.61 37.14
C PRO A 127 7.41 13.18 36.58
N GLU A 128 6.96 12.18 37.35
CA GLU A 128 7.00 10.78 36.94
C GLU A 128 6.03 10.50 35.78
N MET A 129 4.79 10.98 35.86
CA MET A 129 3.81 10.84 34.78
C MET A 129 4.29 11.54 33.50
N LYS A 130 4.88 12.74 33.61
CA LYS A 130 5.47 13.44 32.47
C LYS A 130 6.59 12.62 31.82
N THR A 131 7.43 11.99 32.63
CA THR A 131 8.53 11.15 32.15
C THR A 131 8.01 9.93 31.39
N GLN A 132 7.05 9.21 31.97
CA GLN A 132 6.45 8.02 31.35
C GLN A 132 5.75 8.35 30.02
N LEU A 133 4.93 9.41 29.98
CA LEU A 133 4.22 9.81 28.77
C LEU A 133 5.17 10.24 27.65
N LYS A 134 6.22 11.01 27.98
CA LYS A 134 7.24 11.39 27.00
C LYS A 134 7.98 10.19 26.44
N GLU A 135 8.28 9.19 27.28
CA GLU A 135 8.95 7.98 26.84
C GLU A 135 8.08 7.16 25.88
N GLN A 136 6.79 7.01 26.17
CA GLN A 136 5.85 6.38 25.25
C GLN A 136 5.81 7.10 23.90
N MET A 137 5.76 8.44 23.89
CA MET A 137 5.76 9.22 22.66
C MET A 137 7.06 9.06 21.86
N ARG A 138 8.21 8.95 22.54
CA ARG A 138 9.50 8.68 21.88
C ARG A 138 9.52 7.29 21.24
N LEU A 139 9.00 6.27 21.92
CA LEU A 139 8.90 4.92 21.37
C LEU A 139 8.03 4.90 20.11
N VAL A 140 6.89 5.60 20.12
CA VAL A 140 6.02 5.75 18.93
C VAL A 140 6.77 6.44 17.79
N LYS A 141 7.46 7.55 18.06
CA LYS A 141 8.25 8.28 17.06
C LYS A 141 9.35 7.40 16.44
N SER A 142 10.06 6.63 17.26
CA SER A 142 11.09 5.69 16.79
C SER A 142 10.52 4.58 15.90
N ALA A 143 9.41 3.96 16.32
CA ALA A 143 8.75 2.90 15.54
C ALA A 143 8.24 3.44 14.18
N MET A 144 7.72 4.67 14.18
CA MET A 144 7.34 5.37 12.96
C MET A 144 8.57 5.57 12.04
N GLU A 145 9.66 6.17 12.52
CA GLU A 145 10.83 6.39 11.67
C GLU A 145 11.44 5.08 11.14
N GLU A 146 11.44 4.00 11.92
CA GLU A 146 11.85 2.68 11.44
C GLU A 146 10.97 2.18 10.30
N GLN A 147 9.64 2.27 10.45
CA GLN A 147 8.71 1.86 9.40
C GLN A 147 8.89 2.69 8.11
N LYS A 148 9.15 3.99 8.24
CA LYS A 148 9.45 4.88 7.10
C LYS A 148 10.70 4.43 6.35
N VAL A 149 11.76 4.10 7.08
CA VAL A 149 13.01 3.59 6.50
C VAL A 149 12.76 2.26 5.81
N ASN A 150 12.00 1.35 6.43
CA ASN A 150 11.69 0.04 5.86
C ASN A 150 10.88 0.16 4.58
N LEU A 151 9.83 0.98 4.55
CA LEU A 151 9.05 1.22 3.34
C LEU A 151 9.90 1.76 2.20
N LYS A 152 10.78 2.73 2.48
CA LYS A 152 11.71 3.27 1.47
C LYS A 152 12.68 2.22 0.94
N LYS A 153 13.12 1.27 1.77
CA LYS A 153 14.00 0.17 1.36
C LYS A 153 13.28 -0.90 0.55
N SER A 154 11.96 -0.99 0.68
CA SER A 154 11.15 -2.01 -0.02
C SER A 154 10.85 -1.67 -1.48
N ILE A 155 11.20 -0.48 -1.96
CA ILE A 155 10.87 -0.01 -3.30
C ILE A 155 12.08 0.61 -4.00
N HIS A 156 12.22 0.36 -5.30
CA HIS A 156 13.27 0.95 -6.10
C HIS A 156 13.04 2.46 -6.29
N GLN A 157 14.11 3.25 -6.28
CA GLN A 157 14.00 4.72 -6.35
C GLN A 157 13.35 5.20 -7.66
N ASN A 158 13.64 4.55 -8.80
CA ASN A 158 13.01 4.92 -10.06
C ASN A 158 11.49 4.66 -10.05
N ASP A 159 11.02 3.58 -9.41
CA ASP A 159 9.59 3.30 -9.29
C ASP A 159 8.90 4.38 -8.45
N LEU A 160 9.55 4.81 -7.36
CA LEU A 160 9.08 5.95 -6.56
C LEU A 160 9.01 7.25 -7.37
N ASP A 161 9.99 7.50 -8.23
CA ASP A 161 10.05 8.71 -9.04
C ASP A 161 8.98 8.70 -10.15
N ILE A 162 8.71 7.53 -10.74
CA ILE A 162 7.63 7.32 -11.72
C ILE A 162 6.25 7.53 -11.08
N VAL A 163 6.03 7.06 -9.85
CA VAL A 163 4.74 7.18 -9.16
C VAL A 163 4.47 8.59 -8.62
N ARG A 164 5.51 9.31 -8.19
CA ARG A 164 5.41 10.62 -7.50
C ARG A 164 4.52 11.68 -8.18
N PRO A 165 4.57 11.90 -9.51
CA PRO A 165 3.73 12.92 -10.13
C PRO A 165 2.24 12.57 -10.14
N TYR A 166 1.87 11.31 -9.91
CA TYR A 166 0.51 10.78 -10.10
C TYR A 166 -0.26 10.49 -8.80
N ILE A 167 0.23 10.98 -7.65
CA ILE A 167 -0.33 10.60 -6.34
C ILE A 167 -1.81 10.94 -6.20
N GLU A 168 -2.24 12.11 -6.68
CA GLU A 168 -3.65 12.51 -6.56
C GLU A 168 -4.55 11.74 -7.53
N GLU A 169 -4.06 11.43 -8.73
CA GLU A 169 -4.75 10.62 -9.73
C GLU A 169 -4.92 9.17 -9.26
N ILE A 170 -3.83 8.56 -8.75
CA ILE A 170 -3.87 7.23 -8.13
C ILE A 170 -4.88 7.23 -6.98
N LYS A 171 -4.83 8.24 -6.10
CA LYS A 171 -5.80 8.39 -5.02
C LYS A 171 -7.24 8.42 -5.53
N ASN A 172 -7.53 9.21 -6.55
CA ASN A 172 -8.88 9.31 -7.11
C ASN A 172 -9.38 7.99 -7.70
N VAL A 173 -8.47 7.21 -8.31
CA VAL A 173 -8.76 5.88 -8.86
C VAL A 173 -9.07 4.87 -7.74
N ILE A 174 -8.29 4.87 -6.65
CA ILE A 174 -8.45 3.87 -5.57
C ILE A 174 -9.55 4.23 -4.56
N ASP A 175 -9.79 5.52 -4.27
CA ASP A 175 -10.71 5.96 -3.23
C ASP A 175 -12.18 6.01 -3.71
N LYS A 176 -12.44 5.80 -5.01
CA LYS A 176 -13.78 5.90 -5.64
C LYS A 176 -14.58 7.11 -5.12
N LYS A 177 -14.32 8.30 -5.66
CA LYS A 177 -15.33 9.38 -5.62
C LYS A 177 -16.44 9.09 -6.64
N ASN A 178 -17.34 8.17 -6.29
CA ASN A 178 -18.71 8.16 -6.80
C ASN A 178 -19.64 8.55 -5.66
#